data_AF-A0A9P9FMC9-F1
#
_entry.id   AF-A0A9P9FMC9-F1
#
_cell.length_a   1.000
_cell.length_b   1.000
_cell.length_c   1.000
_cell.angle_alpha   90.00
_cell.angle_beta   90.00
_cell.angle_gamma   90.00
#
_symmetry.space_group_name_H-M   'P 1'
#
loop_
_entity.id
_entity.type
_entity.pdbx_description
1 polymer ?
#
loop_
_entity_poly.entity_id
_entity_poly.type
_entity_poly.pdbx_seq_one_letter_code
_entity_poly.pdbx_strand_id
1 'polypeptide(L)'
;MQNNRRVKFTVDPKQMALVCPNWLQIRHDARSGAVRIKNVCLDEPEAEFAIRLLFDVAHGNREARDILRTATAKELFNVAEIYEWLGRPQILRPPPTIRPDRAQCFSVLPFPFLPPEIIAKGVRNLKSKAGTMDRISEWPLLGIVAKRFGLHDVGQDVERAVALSYRGDGSNIIDQAREWFTPGQWKAFHGLGFMADERLFRYRQMYIDCMFHSLHMLVEQLMNFEAGILPNKSLFRSWKYSHVAPCNQCTTLPMDTFLRALMAEHLWPLYPKSYQGSVNDLLDALQQAGRLMGMDELGHCNQYSHLLEYLDEAVAGVAKPAALSGV
;
A
#
# COMPACT_ATOMS: atom_id res chain seq x y z
N MET A 1 32.26 15.59 -2.67
CA MET A 1 32.85 14.81 -3.78
C MET A 1 31.75 13.95 -4.38
N GLN A 2 31.21 14.33 -5.54
CA GLN A 2 30.20 13.53 -6.24
C GLN A 2 30.89 12.37 -6.95
N ASN A 3 30.64 11.15 -6.50
CA ASN A 3 31.01 9.94 -7.22
C ASN A 3 30.14 9.87 -8.49
N ASN A 4 30.66 10.37 -9.61
CA ASN A 4 30.07 10.13 -10.92
C ASN A 4 30.12 8.63 -11.23
N ARG A 5 29.10 7.88 -10.81
CA ARG A 5 28.89 6.49 -11.22
C ARG A 5 28.57 6.50 -12.72
N ARG A 6 29.60 6.27 -13.54
CA ARG A 6 29.41 6.05 -14.98
C ARG A 6 28.86 4.65 -15.21
N VAL A 7 27.54 4.53 -15.33
CA VAL A 7 26.90 3.26 -15.67
C VAL A 7 27.12 2.97 -17.17
N LYS A 8 27.78 1.85 -17.48
CA LYS A 8 28.04 1.41 -18.86
C LYS A 8 27.19 0.19 -19.17
N PHE A 9 26.27 0.34 -20.11
CA PHE A 9 25.38 -0.74 -20.56
C PHE A 9 25.90 -1.35 -21.88
N THR A 10 26.00 -2.67 -21.93
CA THR A 10 26.27 -3.45 -23.15
C THR A 10 24.96 -3.70 -23.87
N VAL A 11 24.89 -3.38 -25.15
CA VAL A 11 23.63 -3.22 -25.89
C VAL A 11 23.83 -3.47 -27.37
N ASP A 12 22.87 -4.15 -28.00
CA ASP A 12 22.73 -4.21 -29.45
C ASP A 12 21.91 -2.98 -29.94
N PRO A 13 22.55 -2.00 -30.60
CA PRO A 13 21.86 -0.79 -31.05
C PRO A 13 20.74 -1.07 -32.06
N LYS A 14 20.87 -2.11 -32.88
CA LYS A 14 19.87 -2.46 -33.90
C LYS A 14 18.63 -3.06 -33.25
N GLN A 15 18.80 -4.00 -32.33
CA GLN A 15 17.69 -4.59 -31.60
C GLN A 15 16.96 -3.56 -30.73
N MET A 16 17.70 -2.70 -30.05
CA MET A 16 17.10 -1.65 -29.23
C MET A 16 16.36 -0.59 -30.07
N ALA A 17 16.87 -0.19 -31.24
CA ALA A 17 16.19 0.75 -32.12
C ALA A 17 14.86 0.21 -32.67
N LEU A 18 14.72 -1.12 -32.79
CA LEU A 18 13.49 -1.77 -33.24
C LEU A 18 12.38 -1.77 -32.18
N VAL A 19 12.75 -1.76 -30.90
CA VAL A 19 11.80 -1.90 -29.77
C VAL A 19 11.59 -0.57 -29.06
N CYS A 20 12.62 0.24 -28.91
CA CYS A 20 12.65 1.43 -28.06
C CYS A 20 13.08 2.68 -28.88
N PRO A 21 12.15 3.54 -29.30
CA PRO A 21 12.46 4.70 -30.15
C PRO A 21 13.43 5.70 -29.50
N ASN A 22 13.37 5.86 -28.17
CA ASN A 22 14.18 6.84 -27.44
C ASN A 22 15.46 6.25 -26.82
N TRP A 23 15.76 4.97 -27.02
CA TRP A 23 16.87 4.30 -26.33
C TRP A 23 18.23 4.98 -26.57
N LEU A 24 18.52 5.37 -27.82
CA LEU A 24 19.81 5.97 -28.17
C LEU A 24 20.07 7.27 -27.41
N GLN A 25 19.00 7.99 -27.04
CA GLN A 25 19.06 9.21 -26.23
C GLN A 25 19.47 8.88 -24.78
N ILE A 26 18.88 7.86 -24.11
CA ILE A 26 19.34 7.41 -22.77
C ILE A 26 20.83 7.08 -22.79
N ARG A 27 21.28 6.31 -23.80
CA ARG A 27 22.67 5.87 -23.86
C ARG A 27 23.64 7.03 -24.00
N HIS A 28 23.31 8.01 -24.84
CA HIS A 28 24.13 9.20 -25.06
C HIS A 28 24.13 10.09 -23.83
N ASP A 29 22.95 10.38 -23.31
CA ASP A 29 22.77 11.31 -22.20
C ASP A 29 23.36 10.73 -20.90
N ALA A 30 23.29 9.41 -20.67
CA ALA A 30 23.87 8.74 -19.50
C ALA A 30 25.39 8.77 -19.53
N ARG A 31 26.01 8.68 -20.72
CA ARG A 31 27.46 8.85 -20.88
C ARG A 31 27.91 10.28 -20.58
N SER A 32 27.06 11.26 -20.88
CA SER A 32 27.30 12.67 -20.58
C SER A 32 26.94 13.07 -19.14
N GLY A 33 26.31 12.18 -18.36
CA GLY A 33 25.82 12.46 -17.01
C GLY A 33 24.57 13.35 -16.97
N ALA A 34 23.83 13.46 -18.08
CA ALA A 34 22.77 14.46 -18.26
C ALA A 34 21.44 13.90 -18.78
N VAL A 35 21.07 12.65 -18.46
CA VAL A 35 19.72 12.18 -18.82
C VAL A 35 18.69 12.85 -17.93
N ARG A 36 17.76 13.56 -18.56
CA ARG A 36 16.57 14.08 -17.89
C ARG A 36 15.39 13.16 -18.18
N ILE A 37 15.28 12.08 -17.42
CA ILE A 37 14.02 11.35 -17.30
C ILE A 37 13.23 12.06 -16.22
N LYS A 38 11.99 12.44 -16.52
CA LYS A 38 11.14 13.14 -15.55
C LYS A 38 11.04 12.26 -14.30
N ASN A 39 11.28 12.85 -13.13
CA ASN A 39 11.07 12.23 -11.82
C ASN A 39 12.02 11.08 -11.46
N VAL A 40 13.08 10.85 -12.25
CA VAL A 40 14.07 9.78 -12.02
C VAL A 40 15.45 10.40 -11.81
N CYS A 41 16.16 9.97 -10.77
CA CYS A 41 17.55 10.34 -10.52
C CYS A 41 18.46 9.19 -10.95
N LEU A 42 19.28 9.38 -11.99
CA LEU A 42 20.13 8.31 -12.51
C LEU A 42 21.33 7.95 -11.62
N ASP A 43 21.61 8.77 -10.61
CA ASP A 43 22.66 8.49 -9.64
C ASP A 43 22.19 7.51 -8.55
N GLU A 44 20.90 7.17 -8.52
CA GLU A 44 20.29 6.24 -7.57
C GLU A 44 20.34 4.77 -8.07
N PRO A 45 20.62 3.79 -7.19
CA PRO A 45 20.66 2.37 -7.54
C PRO A 45 19.39 1.84 -8.23
N GLU A 46 18.23 2.35 -7.86
CA GLU A 46 16.92 1.92 -8.34
C GLU A 46 16.68 2.33 -9.80
N ALA A 47 17.23 3.49 -10.20
CA ALA A 47 17.20 3.92 -11.59
C ALA A 47 18.12 3.06 -12.46
N GLU A 48 19.31 2.72 -11.96
CA GLU A 48 20.21 1.77 -12.63
C GLU A 48 19.56 0.39 -12.77
N PHE A 49 18.93 -0.12 -11.70
CA PHE A 49 18.17 -1.37 -11.71
C PHE A 49 17.12 -1.35 -12.82
N ALA A 50 16.29 -0.31 -12.86
CA ALA A 50 15.20 -0.18 -13.84
C ALA A 50 15.73 -0.17 -15.28
N ILE A 51 16.82 0.57 -15.54
CA ILE A 51 17.45 0.61 -16.86
C ILE A 51 17.99 -0.77 -17.26
N ARG A 52 18.72 -1.45 -16.38
CA ARG A 52 19.27 -2.79 -16.64
C ARG A 52 18.17 -3.80 -16.96
N LEU A 53 17.13 -3.82 -16.14
CA LEU A 53 15.97 -4.67 -16.32
C LEU A 53 15.30 -4.43 -17.68
N LEU A 54 15.02 -3.17 -18.04
CA LEU A 54 14.38 -2.84 -19.32
C LEU A 54 15.28 -3.22 -20.51
N PHE A 55 16.61 -3.20 -20.35
CA PHE A 55 17.53 -3.73 -21.36
C PHE A 55 17.46 -5.23 -21.48
N ASP A 56 17.52 -5.97 -20.39
CA ASP A 56 17.43 -7.43 -20.42
C ASP A 56 16.14 -7.86 -21.13
N VAL A 57 15.03 -7.21 -20.80
CA VAL A 57 13.73 -7.41 -21.47
C VAL A 57 13.80 -7.10 -22.96
N ALA A 58 14.35 -5.96 -23.36
CA ALA A 58 14.48 -5.57 -24.77
C ALA A 58 15.38 -6.51 -25.58
N HIS A 59 16.39 -7.13 -24.94
CA HIS A 59 17.23 -8.15 -25.55
C HIS A 59 16.57 -9.54 -25.61
N GLY A 60 15.34 -9.67 -25.11
CA GLY A 60 14.56 -10.91 -25.16
C GLY A 60 14.75 -11.81 -23.94
N ASN A 61 15.44 -11.36 -22.89
CA ASN A 61 15.48 -12.06 -21.61
C ASN A 61 14.12 -11.91 -20.91
N ARG A 62 13.25 -12.89 -21.15
CA ARG A 62 11.87 -12.89 -20.63
C ARG A 62 11.81 -13.05 -19.12
N GLU A 63 12.77 -13.78 -18.56
CA GLU A 63 12.84 -14.12 -17.13
C GLU A 63 13.22 -12.91 -16.28
N ALA A 64 13.92 -11.93 -16.87
CA ALA A 64 14.24 -10.67 -16.20
C ALA A 64 12.99 -9.99 -15.63
N ARG A 65 11.84 -10.11 -16.32
CA ARG A 65 10.55 -9.56 -15.85
C ARG A 65 10.10 -10.16 -14.52
N ASP A 66 10.45 -11.39 -14.21
CA ASP A 66 10.01 -12.03 -12.96
C ASP A 66 10.66 -11.41 -11.72
N ILE A 67 11.78 -10.70 -11.88
CA ILE A 67 12.42 -9.92 -10.81
C ILE A 67 11.48 -8.83 -10.27
N LEU A 68 10.60 -8.27 -11.13
CA LEU A 68 9.62 -7.25 -10.74
C LEU A 68 8.61 -7.75 -9.69
N ARG A 69 8.44 -9.07 -9.56
CA ARG A 69 7.55 -9.66 -8.55
C ARG A 69 8.07 -9.42 -7.12
N THR A 70 9.35 -9.13 -6.96
CA THR A 70 9.99 -8.91 -5.65
C THR A 70 10.60 -7.52 -5.51
N ALA A 71 10.40 -6.65 -6.50
CA ALA A 71 10.94 -5.29 -6.52
C ALA A 71 10.32 -4.40 -5.44
N THR A 72 11.09 -3.40 -5.00
CA THR A 72 10.64 -2.35 -4.07
C THR A 72 9.73 -1.34 -4.77
N ALA A 73 9.03 -0.49 -4.01
CA ALA A 73 8.17 0.54 -4.61
C ALA A 73 8.97 1.55 -5.45
N LYS A 74 10.17 1.93 -4.98
CA LYS A 74 11.10 2.80 -5.73
C LYS A 74 11.59 2.16 -7.03
N GLU A 75 11.93 0.88 -7.02
CA GLU A 75 12.31 0.16 -8.24
C GLU A 75 11.15 0.09 -9.24
N LEU A 76 9.95 -0.27 -8.78
CA LEU A 76 8.75 -0.30 -9.62
C LEU A 76 8.43 1.09 -10.20
N PHE A 77 8.58 2.15 -9.42
CA PHE A 77 8.41 3.53 -9.85
C PHE A 77 9.42 3.92 -10.94
N ASN A 78 10.71 3.66 -10.74
CA ASN A 78 11.74 3.96 -11.72
C ASN A 78 11.51 3.18 -13.03
N VAL A 79 11.11 1.90 -12.92
CA VAL A 79 10.70 1.10 -14.08
C VAL A 79 9.53 1.77 -14.81
N ALA A 80 8.51 2.24 -14.10
CA ALA A 80 7.36 2.91 -14.69
C ALA A 80 7.74 4.20 -15.44
N GLU A 81 8.55 5.07 -14.84
CA GLU A 81 8.92 6.35 -15.45
C GLU A 81 9.87 6.18 -16.64
N ILE A 82 10.82 5.24 -16.58
CA ILE A 82 11.70 4.96 -17.71
C ILE A 82 10.90 4.27 -18.83
N TYR A 83 9.99 3.35 -18.51
CA TYR A 83 9.10 2.73 -19.49
C TYR A 83 8.20 3.76 -20.20
N GLU A 84 7.67 4.74 -19.44
CA GLU A 84 6.92 5.88 -20.00
C GLU A 84 7.78 6.67 -20.99
N TRP A 85 8.98 7.04 -20.56
CA TRP A 85 9.91 7.85 -21.34
C TRP A 85 10.36 7.14 -22.63
N LEU A 86 10.49 5.81 -22.60
CA LEU A 86 10.76 4.98 -23.78
C LEU A 86 9.59 4.94 -24.77
N GLY A 87 8.43 5.54 -24.46
CA GLY A 87 7.25 5.56 -25.31
C GLY A 87 6.36 4.33 -25.17
N ARG A 88 6.44 3.63 -24.03
CA ARG A 88 5.66 2.42 -23.72
C ARG A 88 5.73 1.36 -24.83
N PRO A 89 6.92 0.81 -25.12
CA PRO A 89 7.06 -0.24 -26.12
C PRO A 89 6.11 -1.39 -25.82
N GLN A 90 5.23 -1.73 -26.77
CA GLN A 90 4.12 -2.64 -26.51
C GLN A 90 4.57 -4.11 -26.53
N ILE A 91 5.43 -4.47 -27.50
CA ILE A 91 5.67 -5.86 -27.89
C ILE A 91 7.16 -6.11 -28.11
N LEU A 92 7.65 -7.24 -27.60
CA LEU A 92 8.92 -7.83 -28.01
C LEU A 92 8.70 -8.69 -29.26
N ARG A 93 9.44 -8.39 -30.32
CA ARG A 93 9.49 -9.22 -31.52
C ARG A 93 10.67 -10.21 -31.41
N PRO A 94 10.50 -11.46 -31.85
CA PRO A 94 11.62 -12.40 -31.92
C PRO A 94 12.71 -11.83 -32.85
N PRO A 95 14.00 -12.06 -32.54
CA PRO A 95 15.09 -11.58 -33.37
C PRO A 95 14.98 -12.12 -34.81
N PRO A 96 15.29 -11.32 -35.84
CA PRO A 96 15.18 -11.73 -37.25
C PRO A 96 16.15 -12.86 -37.64
N THR A 97 17.11 -13.19 -36.77
CA THR A 97 18.13 -14.22 -36.97
C THR A 97 17.70 -15.63 -36.56
N ILE A 98 16.52 -15.79 -35.94
CA ILE A 98 15.99 -17.11 -35.60
C ILE A 98 15.46 -17.77 -36.88
N ARG A 99 16.10 -18.88 -37.27
CA ARG A 99 15.66 -19.68 -38.41
C ARG A 99 14.21 -20.18 -38.20
N PRO A 100 13.37 -20.22 -39.25
CA PRO A 100 11.94 -20.56 -39.14
C PRO A 100 11.65 -21.94 -38.52
N ASP A 101 12.62 -22.86 -38.59
CA ASP A 101 12.56 -24.20 -37.99
C ASP A 101 12.72 -24.19 -36.45
N ARG A 102 13.45 -23.22 -35.90
CA ARG A 102 13.58 -22.98 -34.45
C ARG A 102 12.54 -21.99 -33.90
N ALA A 103 11.77 -21.36 -34.78
CA ALA A 103 10.68 -20.46 -34.41
C ALA A 103 9.50 -21.22 -33.77
N GLN A 104 9.39 -22.54 -33.89
CA GLN A 104 8.32 -23.31 -33.22
C GLN A 104 8.38 -23.27 -31.68
N CYS A 105 9.56 -23.04 -31.09
CA CYS A 105 9.71 -22.84 -29.64
C CYS A 105 9.41 -21.40 -29.18
N PHE A 106 9.36 -20.46 -30.12
CA PHE A 106 8.92 -19.09 -29.88
C PHE A 106 7.49 -19.00 -30.38
N SER A 107 6.49 -19.16 -29.51
CA SER A 107 5.11 -18.92 -29.93
C SER A 107 5.06 -17.60 -30.71
N VAL A 108 4.50 -17.65 -31.91
CA VAL A 108 4.45 -16.58 -32.93
C VAL A 108 3.63 -15.37 -32.45
N LEU A 109 3.29 -15.35 -31.16
CA LEU A 109 2.48 -14.33 -30.53
C LEU A 109 3.37 -13.20 -30.03
N PRO A 110 2.96 -11.94 -30.27
CA PRO A 110 3.64 -10.79 -29.70
C PRO A 110 3.65 -10.89 -28.16
N PHE A 111 4.84 -10.87 -27.56
CA PHE A 111 4.97 -10.87 -26.10
C PHE A 111 4.93 -9.43 -25.59
N PRO A 112 4.10 -9.11 -24.59
CA PRO A 112 4.10 -7.76 -24.01
C PRO A 112 5.47 -7.43 -23.44
N PHE A 113 5.97 -6.22 -23.69
CA PHE A 113 7.27 -5.78 -23.19
C PHE A 113 7.31 -5.83 -21.66
N LEU A 114 6.34 -5.17 -21.01
CA LEU A 114 6.08 -5.28 -19.58
C LEU A 114 4.61 -5.68 -19.34
N PRO A 115 4.33 -6.92 -18.93
CA PRO A 115 2.98 -7.36 -18.61
C PRO A 115 2.45 -6.64 -17.35
N PRO A 116 1.28 -5.99 -17.40
CA PRO A 116 0.66 -5.36 -16.23
C PRO A 116 0.47 -6.33 -15.07
N GLU A 117 0.25 -7.61 -15.33
CA GLU A 117 0.01 -8.65 -14.33
C GLU A 117 1.24 -8.90 -13.46
N ILE A 118 2.44 -8.79 -14.04
CA ILE A 118 3.71 -8.93 -13.31
C ILE A 118 3.91 -7.74 -12.38
N ILE A 119 3.65 -6.53 -12.86
CA ILE A 119 3.71 -5.30 -12.04
C ILE A 119 2.70 -5.39 -10.90
N ALA A 120 1.45 -5.75 -11.21
CA ALA A 120 0.40 -5.95 -10.22
C ALA A 120 0.80 -6.98 -9.16
N LYS A 121 1.43 -8.10 -9.55
CA LYS A 121 1.94 -9.10 -8.62
C LYS A 121 3.06 -8.55 -7.72
N GLY A 122 3.97 -7.74 -8.26
CA GLY A 122 4.98 -7.03 -7.47
C GLY A 122 4.35 -6.15 -6.38
N VAL A 123 3.36 -5.35 -6.75
CA VAL A 123 2.65 -4.49 -5.78
C VAL A 123 1.89 -5.31 -4.74
N ARG A 124 1.18 -6.37 -5.13
CA ARG A 124 0.49 -7.26 -4.18
C ARG A 124 1.44 -7.94 -3.21
N ASN A 125 2.63 -8.32 -3.67
CA ASN A 125 3.65 -8.92 -2.80
C ASN A 125 4.18 -7.91 -1.77
N LEU A 126 4.35 -6.63 -2.15
CA LEU A 126 4.69 -5.57 -1.19
C LEU A 126 3.59 -5.41 -0.13
N LYS A 127 2.32 -5.35 -0.56
CA LYS A 127 1.15 -5.32 0.33
C LYS A 127 1.15 -6.51 1.30
N SER A 128 1.35 -7.72 0.79
CA SER A 128 1.37 -8.94 1.60
C SER A 128 2.51 -8.95 2.61
N LYS A 129 3.69 -8.42 2.26
CA LYS A 129 4.84 -8.34 3.19
C LYS A 129 4.63 -7.30 4.28
N ALA A 130 3.96 -6.19 3.97
CA ALA A 130 3.64 -5.15 4.94
C ALA A 130 2.55 -5.59 5.94
N GLY A 131 1.73 -6.58 5.58
CA GLY A 131 0.62 -7.11 6.37
C GLY A 131 -0.63 -6.22 6.29
N THR A 132 -0.44 -4.92 6.42
CA THR A 132 -1.49 -3.90 6.28
C THR A 132 -1.01 -2.80 5.34
N MET A 133 -1.95 -2.05 4.75
CA MET A 133 -1.56 -1.08 3.72
C MET A 133 -0.74 0.06 4.31
N ASP A 134 -1.24 0.74 5.32
CA ASP A 134 -0.58 1.83 6.06
C ASP A 134 0.91 1.69 6.38
N ARG A 135 1.44 0.46 6.50
CA ARG A 135 2.86 0.20 6.78
C ARG A 135 3.81 0.38 5.58
N ILE A 136 3.29 0.66 4.39
CA ILE A 136 4.12 1.01 3.22
C ILE A 136 4.23 2.55 3.11
N SER A 137 5.34 3.09 3.61
CA SER A 137 5.66 4.53 3.50
C SER A 137 5.70 5.04 2.05
N GLU A 138 5.96 4.15 1.09
CA GLU A 138 6.16 4.47 -0.32
C GLU A 138 4.89 4.35 -1.19
N TRP A 139 3.69 4.26 -0.60
CA TRP A 139 2.42 4.23 -1.36
C TRP A 139 2.27 5.28 -2.45
N PRO A 140 2.71 6.54 -2.24
CA PRO A 140 2.56 7.54 -3.28
C PRO A 140 3.27 7.15 -4.59
N LEU A 141 4.42 6.48 -4.50
CA LEU A 141 5.14 5.94 -5.66
C LEU A 141 4.33 4.82 -6.34
N LEU A 142 3.75 3.93 -5.54
CA LEU A 142 2.88 2.85 -6.05
C LEU A 142 1.61 3.39 -6.72
N GLY A 143 1.06 4.51 -6.25
CA GLY A 143 -0.02 5.22 -6.91
C GLY A 143 0.34 5.70 -8.32
N ILE A 144 1.58 6.22 -8.49
CA ILE A 144 2.08 6.60 -9.81
C ILE A 144 2.21 5.36 -10.70
N VAL A 145 2.82 4.28 -10.18
CA VAL A 145 2.94 3.00 -10.90
C VAL A 145 1.57 2.49 -11.35
N ALA A 146 0.58 2.50 -10.44
CA ALA A 146 -0.77 2.05 -10.73
C ALA A 146 -1.41 2.85 -11.88
N LYS A 147 -1.30 4.18 -11.87
CA LYS A 147 -1.81 5.02 -12.96
C LYS A 147 -1.09 4.77 -14.28
N ARG A 148 0.23 4.57 -14.27
CA ARG A 148 1.02 4.31 -15.49
C ARG A 148 0.62 3.00 -16.17
N PHE A 149 0.36 1.96 -15.37
CA PHE A 149 0.03 0.62 -15.85
C PHE A 149 -1.48 0.31 -15.87
N GLY A 150 -2.35 1.24 -15.48
CA GLY A 150 -3.81 1.03 -15.47
C GLY A 150 -4.28 0.04 -14.40
N LEU A 151 -3.59 -0.03 -13.26
CA LEU A 151 -3.90 -0.97 -12.17
C LEU A 151 -4.94 -0.37 -11.22
N HIS A 152 -6.22 -0.47 -11.58
CA HIS A 152 -7.32 0.16 -10.84
C HIS A 152 -7.41 -0.28 -9.37
N ASP A 153 -7.31 -1.58 -9.09
CA ASP A 153 -7.39 -2.11 -7.71
C ASP A 153 -6.27 -1.55 -6.82
N VAL A 154 -5.06 -1.43 -7.38
CA VAL A 154 -3.90 -0.85 -6.69
C VAL A 154 -4.12 0.65 -6.43
N GLY A 155 -4.72 1.36 -7.38
CA GLY A 155 -5.11 2.76 -7.20
C GLY A 155 -6.05 2.95 -6.01
N GLN A 156 -7.09 2.11 -5.90
CA GLN A 156 -8.04 2.14 -4.77
C GLN A 156 -7.36 1.80 -3.43
N ASP A 157 -6.43 0.85 -3.46
CA ASP A 157 -5.62 0.48 -2.30
C ASP A 157 -4.77 1.67 -1.80
N VAL A 158 -4.11 2.40 -2.71
CA VAL A 158 -3.34 3.62 -2.41
C VAL A 158 -4.23 4.71 -1.82
N GLU A 159 -5.40 4.96 -2.43
CA GLU A 159 -6.37 5.94 -1.93
C GLU A 159 -6.80 5.61 -0.49
N ARG A 160 -7.11 4.35 -0.20
CA ARG A 160 -7.46 3.92 1.15
C ARG A 160 -6.30 4.09 2.12
N ALA A 161 -5.10 3.66 1.76
CA ALA A 161 -3.92 3.79 2.63
C ALA A 161 -3.64 5.25 3.00
N VAL A 162 -3.75 6.14 2.01
CA VAL A 162 -3.65 7.59 2.20
C VAL A 162 -4.76 8.09 3.13
N ALA A 163 -6.02 7.71 2.87
CA ALA A 163 -7.16 8.11 3.70
C ALA A 163 -6.97 7.75 5.18
N LEU A 164 -6.54 6.52 5.46
CA LEU A 164 -6.36 6.01 6.82
C LEU A 164 -5.19 6.68 7.56
N SER A 165 -4.25 7.27 6.82
CA SER A 165 -3.10 8.00 7.38
C SER A 165 -3.39 9.46 7.75
N TYR A 166 -4.56 10.01 7.39
CA TYR A 166 -4.89 11.40 7.72
C TYR A 166 -5.08 11.63 9.21
N ARG A 167 -4.48 12.70 9.71
CA ARG A 167 -4.58 13.21 11.08
C ARG A 167 -5.55 14.40 11.12
N GLY A 168 -6.07 14.69 12.30
CA GLY A 168 -7.07 15.75 12.52
C GLY A 168 -6.51 17.17 12.32
N ASP A 169 -5.19 17.35 12.44
CA ASP A 169 -4.49 18.59 12.11
C ASP A 169 -4.27 18.80 10.60
N GLY A 170 -4.75 17.87 9.77
CA GLY A 170 -4.60 17.89 8.31
C GLY A 170 -3.33 17.19 7.81
N SER A 171 -2.41 16.84 8.71
CA SER A 171 -1.18 16.12 8.34
C SER A 171 -1.45 14.67 7.99
N ASN A 172 -0.65 14.06 7.12
CA ASN A 172 -0.81 12.65 6.73
C ASN A 172 0.50 12.05 6.17
N ILE A 173 0.47 10.78 5.73
CA ILE A 173 1.65 10.10 5.16
C ILE A 173 2.22 10.81 3.93
N ILE A 174 1.40 11.55 3.19
CA ILE A 174 1.82 12.33 2.03
C ILE A 174 2.69 13.51 2.47
N ASP A 175 2.34 14.18 3.57
CA ASP A 175 3.15 15.30 4.08
C ASP A 175 4.55 14.82 4.50
N GLN A 176 4.62 13.63 5.10
CA GLN A 176 5.89 12.95 5.40
C GLN A 176 6.61 12.54 4.10
N ALA A 177 5.88 11.97 3.15
CA ALA A 177 6.44 11.50 1.89
C ALA A 177 6.98 12.62 1.00
N ARG A 178 6.55 13.87 1.21
CA ARG A 178 7.13 15.05 0.54
C ARG A 178 8.63 15.13 0.72
N GLU A 179 9.14 14.79 1.91
CA GLU A 179 10.58 14.83 2.19
C GLU A 179 11.35 13.71 1.51
N TRP A 180 10.67 12.61 1.18
CA TRP A 180 11.27 11.45 0.51
C TRP A 180 11.29 11.57 -1.02
N PHE A 181 10.56 12.54 -1.57
CA PHE A 181 10.41 12.69 -3.01
C PHE A 181 11.24 13.81 -3.60
N THR A 182 11.80 13.52 -4.76
CA THR A 182 12.29 14.57 -5.65
C THR A 182 11.13 15.50 -6.05
N PRO A 183 11.40 16.78 -6.38
CA PRO A 183 10.35 17.70 -6.82
C PRO A 183 9.53 17.17 -8.01
N GLY A 184 10.15 16.36 -8.87
CA GLY A 184 9.47 15.69 -9.96
C GLY A 184 8.49 14.60 -9.48
N GLN A 185 8.95 13.68 -8.63
CA GLN A 185 8.11 12.63 -8.03
C GLN A 185 6.90 13.23 -7.32
N TRP A 186 7.12 14.28 -6.53
CA TRP A 186 6.05 15.01 -5.86
C TRP A 186 5.03 15.59 -6.84
N LYS A 187 5.49 16.23 -7.93
CA LYS A 187 4.60 16.76 -8.97
C LYS A 187 3.80 15.66 -9.68
N ALA A 188 4.42 14.52 -9.96
CA ALA A 188 3.75 13.37 -10.57
C ALA A 188 2.68 12.80 -9.64
N PHE A 189 2.99 12.67 -8.35
CA PHE A 189 2.04 12.24 -7.33
C PHE A 189 0.87 13.22 -7.17
N HIS A 190 1.15 14.52 -7.08
CA HIS A 190 0.11 15.56 -7.02
C HIS A 190 -0.81 15.51 -8.25
N GLY A 191 -0.26 15.17 -9.43
CA GLY A 191 -1.03 14.97 -10.66
C GLY A 191 -1.95 13.73 -10.65
N LEU A 192 -1.95 12.92 -9.60
CA LEU A 192 -2.90 11.83 -9.40
C LEU A 192 -4.25 12.32 -8.84
N GLY A 193 -4.27 13.49 -8.20
CA GLY A 193 -5.50 14.08 -7.64
C GLY A 193 -5.90 13.54 -6.26
N PHE A 194 -5.09 12.68 -5.64
CA PHE A 194 -5.40 12.10 -4.32
C PHE A 194 -5.40 13.13 -3.17
N MET A 195 -4.65 14.23 -3.29
CA MET A 195 -4.40 15.14 -2.16
C MET A 195 -5.49 16.19 -1.91
N ALA A 196 -6.44 16.38 -2.84
CA ALA A 196 -7.39 17.49 -2.80
C ALA A 196 -8.80 17.08 -2.36
N ASP A 197 -8.95 15.89 -1.78
CA ASP A 197 -10.24 15.23 -1.70
C ASP A 197 -10.80 15.19 -0.28
N GLU A 198 -11.78 16.06 0.00
CA GLU A 198 -12.60 16.01 1.22
C GLU A 198 -13.20 14.63 1.49
N ARG A 199 -13.32 13.77 0.46
CA ARG A 199 -13.77 12.38 0.63
C ARG A 199 -12.80 11.58 1.49
N LEU A 200 -11.48 11.79 1.40
CA LEU A 200 -10.50 11.06 2.21
C LEU A 200 -10.59 11.44 3.69
N PHE A 201 -10.78 12.73 3.98
CA PHE A 201 -11.01 13.20 5.35
C PHE A 201 -12.30 12.61 5.95
N ARG A 202 -13.39 12.58 5.17
CA ARG A 202 -14.64 11.92 5.58
C ARG A 202 -14.45 10.43 5.81
N TYR A 203 -13.65 9.76 4.97
CA TYR A 203 -13.35 8.35 5.11
C TYR A 203 -12.59 8.06 6.42
N ARG A 204 -11.58 8.86 6.75
CA ARG A 204 -10.89 8.81 8.06
C ARG A 204 -11.87 8.98 9.22
N GLN A 205 -12.70 10.03 9.19
CA GLN A 205 -13.64 10.32 10.28
C GLN A 205 -14.62 9.16 10.51
N MET A 206 -15.13 8.56 9.43
CA MET A 206 -16.03 7.41 9.51
C MET A 206 -15.40 6.22 10.25
N TYR A 207 -14.13 5.90 9.97
CA TYR A 207 -13.43 4.80 10.66
C TYR A 207 -13.23 5.11 12.14
N ILE A 208 -12.80 6.32 12.48
CA ILE A 208 -12.63 6.75 13.88
C ILE A 208 -13.96 6.66 14.63
N ASP A 209 -15.05 7.21 14.06
CA ASP A 209 -16.36 7.18 14.68
C ASP A 209 -16.83 5.74 14.93
N CYS A 210 -16.61 4.83 13.97
CA CYS A 210 -16.93 3.42 14.12
C CYS A 210 -16.12 2.74 15.24
N MET A 211 -14.81 2.97 15.28
CA MET A 211 -13.92 2.38 16.30
C MET A 211 -14.31 2.86 17.70
N PHE A 212 -14.50 4.18 17.88
CA PHE A 212 -14.93 4.73 19.16
C PHE A 212 -16.34 4.24 19.55
N HIS A 213 -17.25 4.08 18.58
CA HIS A 213 -18.57 3.51 18.85
C HIS A 213 -18.47 2.06 19.36
N SER A 214 -17.63 1.22 18.75
CA SER A 214 -17.38 -0.14 19.23
C SER A 214 -16.79 -0.16 20.65
N LEU A 215 -15.86 0.74 20.96
CA LEU A 215 -15.31 0.88 22.32
C LEU A 215 -16.39 1.28 23.33
N HIS A 216 -17.28 2.22 22.97
CA HIS A 216 -18.43 2.60 23.80
C HIS A 216 -19.35 1.41 24.08
N MET A 217 -19.66 0.62 23.05
CA MET A 217 -20.48 -0.58 23.21
C MET A 217 -19.82 -1.63 24.10
N LEU A 218 -18.49 -1.74 24.05
CA LEU A 218 -17.74 -2.63 24.95
C LEU A 218 -17.78 -2.12 26.39
N VAL A 219 -17.60 -0.82 26.63
CA VAL A 219 -17.77 -0.22 27.97
C VAL A 219 -19.14 -0.55 28.55
N GLU A 220 -20.21 -0.29 27.79
CA GLU A 220 -21.59 -0.58 28.22
C GLU A 220 -21.79 -2.06 28.53
N GLN A 221 -21.24 -2.94 27.68
CA GLN A 221 -21.30 -4.38 27.89
C GLN A 221 -20.59 -4.81 29.18
N LEU A 222 -19.36 -4.35 29.42
CA LEU A 222 -18.60 -4.73 30.61
C LEU A 222 -19.30 -4.24 31.89
N MET A 223 -19.83 -3.01 31.88
CA MET A 223 -20.62 -2.48 33.00
C MET A 223 -21.87 -3.33 33.29
N ASN A 224 -22.59 -3.75 32.23
CA ASN A 224 -23.75 -4.61 32.40
C ASN A 224 -23.38 -5.97 33.00
N PHE A 225 -22.29 -6.59 32.54
CA PHE A 225 -21.85 -7.88 33.07
C PHE A 225 -21.39 -7.79 34.53
N GLU A 226 -20.66 -6.74 34.91
CA GLU A 226 -20.27 -6.51 36.31
C GLU A 226 -21.50 -6.27 37.21
N ALA A 227 -22.55 -5.65 36.68
CA ALA A 227 -23.83 -5.48 37.37
C ALA A 227 -24.73 -6.73 37.38
N GLY A 228 -24.30 -7.85 36.76
CA GLY A 228 -25.09 -9.07 36.65
C GLY A 228 -26.27 -8.98 35.66
N ILE A 229 -26.26 -7.98 34.78
CA ILE A 229 -27.30 -7.76 33.78
C ILE A 229 -26.99 -8.60 32.54
N LEU A 230 -27.88 -9.54 32.23
CA LEU A 230 -27.77 -10.35 31.02
C LEU A 230 -28.31 -9.60 29.79
N PRO A 231 -27.68 -9.74 28.62
CA PRO A 231 -28.16 -9.11 27.39
C PRO A 231 -29.50 -9.69 26.96
N ASN A 232 -30.45 -8.79 26.68
CA ASN A 232 -31.60 -9.18 25.89
C ASN A 232 -31.22 -9.31 24.40
N LYS A 233 -32.14 -9.85 23.59
CA LYS A 233 -31.93 -10.06 22.15
C LYS A 233 -31.56 -8.79 21.38
N SER A 234 -32.05 -7.62 21.82
CA SER A 234 -31.74 -6.34 21.18
C SER A 234 -30.31 -5.91 21.48
N LEU A 235 -29.89 -5.95 22.75
CA LEU A 235 -28.53 -5.62 23.18
C LEU A 235 -27.49 -6.53 22.50
N PHE A 236 -27.75 -7.83 22.48
CA PHE A 236 -26.85 -8.78 21.83
C PHE A 236 -26.71 -8.52 20.33
N ARG A 237 -27.78 -8.10 19.65
CA ARG A 237 -27.71 -7.69 18.24
C ARG A 237 -26.83 -6.47 18.06
N SER A 238 -27.00 -5.44 18.90
CA SER A 238 -26.14 -4.24 18.85
C SER A 238 -24.67 -4.60 19.05
N TRP A 239 -24.34 -5.44 20.02
CA TRP A 239 -22.96 -5.91 20.22
C TRP A 239 -22.40 -6.66 19.03
N LYS A 240 -23.24 -7.47 18.36
CA LYS A 240 -22.83 -8.17 17.14
C LYS A 240 -22.56 -7.19 15.99
N TYR A 241 -23.39 -6.16 15.83
CA TYR A 241 -23.19 -5.11 14.82
C TYR A 241 -21.93 -4.28 15.08
N SER A 242 -21.57 -4.08 16.36
CA SER A 242 -20.38 -3.33 16.75
C SER A 242 -19.14 -4.22 16.98
N HIS A 243 -19.22 -5.50 16.60
CA HIS A 243 -18.10 -6.47 16.66
C HIS A 243 -17.52 -6.72 18.06
N VAL A 244 -18.35 -6.58 19.09
CA VAL A 244 -17.98 -6.79 20.51
C VAL A 244 -18.85 -7.86 21.17
N ALA A 245 -19.53 -8.69 20.38
CA ALA A 245 -20.32 -9.80 20.92
C ALA A 245 -19.40 -10.90 21.49
N PRO A 246 -19.67 -11.42 22.70
CA PRO A 246 -18.93 -12.55 23.25
C PRO A 246 -19.22 -13.83 22.47
N CYS A 247 -18.22 -14.71 22.39
CA CYS A 247 -18.38 -16.10 21.95
C CYS A 247 -18.33 -17.04 23.17
N ASN A 248 -18.47 -18.35 22.91
CA ASN A 248 -18.42 -19.38 23.94
C ASN A 248 -17.03 -19.58 24.58
N GLN A 249 -15.99 -19.00 24.00
CA GLN A 249 -14.62 -19.08 24.49
C GLN A 249 -14.17 -17.79 25.19
N CYS A 250 -14.99 -16.72 25.17
CA CYS A 250 -14.60 -15.46 25.76
C CYS A 250 -14.43 -15.57 27.27
N THR A 251 -13.25 -15.20 27.76
CA THR A 251 -13.02 -14.96 29.18
C THR A 251 -13.49 -13.56 29.57
N THR A 252 -13.87 -13.38 30.83
CA THR A 252 -14.28 -12.07 31.36
C THR A 252 -13.12 -11.08 31.30
N LEU A 253 -13.37 -9.90 30.74
CA LEU A 253 -12.48 -8.75 30.77
C LEU A 253 -12.94 -7.79 31.88
N PRO A 254 -12.16 -7.59 32.97
CA PRO A 254 -12.54 -6.66 34.03
C PRO A 254 -12.59 -5.21 33.51
N MET A 255 -13.61 -4.45 33.91
CA MET A 255 -13.78 -3.07 33.47
C MET A 255 -12.61 -2.17 33.91
N ASP A 256 -12.10 -2.37 35.12
CA ASP A 256 -10.94 -1.63 35.64
C ASP A 256 -9.67 -1.87 34.81
N THR A 257 -9.41 -3.13 34.42
CA THR A 257 -8.28 -3.47 33.53
C THR A 257 -8.43 -2.79 32.18
N PHE A 258 -9.64 -2.84 31.60
CA PHE A 258 -9.94 -2.22 30.31
C PHE A 258 -9.77 -0.70 30.34
N LEU A 259 -10.35 -0.02 31.35
CA LEU A 259 -10.24 1.42 31.52
C LEU A 259 -8.79 1.86 31.72
N ARG A 260 -8.02 1.16 32.57
CA ARG A 260 -6.60 1.48 32.79
C ARG A 260 -5.80 1.40 31.50
N ALA A 261 -6.05 0.40 30.66
CA ALA A 261 -5.39 0.27 29.37
C ALA A 261 -5.77 1.40 28.40
N LEU A 262 -7.05 1.76 28.30
CA LEU A 262 -7.49 2.89 27.46
C LEU A 262 -6.94 4.24 27.95
N MET A 263 -6.84 4.45 29.26
CA MET A 263 -6.25 5.64 29.85
C MET A 263 -4.76 5.75 29.56
N ALA A 264 -4.03 4.62 29.62
CA ALA A 264 -2.60 4.57 29.30
C ALA A 264 -2.32 4.99 27.85
N GLU A 265 -3.20 4.63 26.93
CA GLU A 265 -3.11 4.98 25.50
C GLU A 265 -3.83 6.28 25.14
N HIS A 266 -4.21 7.09 26.13
CA HIS A 266 -4.89 8.38 25.96
C HIS A 266 -6.19 8.33 25.13
N LEU A 267 -6.87 7.17 25.13
CA LEU A 267 -8.14 6.97 24.44
C LEU A 267 -9.34 7.30 25.33
N TRP A 268 -9.12 7.42 26.65
CA TRP A 268 -10.16 7.79 27.62
C TRP A 268 -10.11 9.30 27.98
N PRO A 269 -11.26 10.00 28.06
CA PRO A 269 -12.61 9.52 27.77
C PRO A 269 -12.81 9.27 26.27
N LEU A 270 -13.68 8.31 25.94
CA LEU A 270 -13.98 7.92 24.56
C LEU A 270 -14.71 9.06 23.81
N TYR A 271 -13.96 9.99 23.25
CA TYR A 271 -14.49 11.15 22.53
C TYR A 271 -13.89 11.25 21.12
N PRO A 272 -14.55 10.68 20.08
CA PRO A 272 -13.97 10.61 18.74
C PRO A 272 -13.68 11.99 18.14
N LYS A 273 -14.48 13.01 18.51
CA LYS A 273 -14.33 14.38 18.01
C LYS A 273 -13.05 15.07 18.49
N SER A 274 -12.48 14.66 19.62
CA SER A 274 -11.18 15.19 20.07
C SER A 274 -9.99 14.43 19.50
N TYR A 275 -10.19 13.27 18.89
CA TYR A 275 -9.10 12.43 18.42
C TYR A 275 -8.42 13.02 17.18
N GLN A 276 -7.16 13.46 17.35
CA GLN A 276 -6.37 14.09 16.30
C GLN A 276 -5.44 13.11 15.56
N GLY A 277 -5.27 11.88 16.03
CA GLY A 277 -4.43 10.88 15.35
C GLY A 277 -5.05 10.36 14.05
N SER A 278 -4.31 9.55 13.29
CA SER A 278 -4.82 8.83 12.14
C SER A 278 -5.56 7.55 12.54
N VAL A 279 -6.22 6.89 11.59
CA VAL A 279 -6.85 5.59 11.86
C VAL A 279 -5.77 4.56 12.27
N ASN A 280 -4.59 4.64 11.67
CA ASN A 280 -3.48 3.74 11.99
C ASN A 280 -2.91 4.03 13.39
N ASP A 281 -2.77 5.31 13.76
CA ASP A 281 -2.38 5.69 15.12
C ASP A 281 -3.37 5.13 16.16
N LEU A 282 -4.66 5.08 15.82
CA LEU A 282 -5.71 4.55 16.70
C LEU A 282 -5.62 3.03 16.82
N LEU A 283 -5.38 2.32 15.71
CA LEU A 283 -5.17 0.88 15.71
C LEU A 283 -3.95 0.49 16.53
N ASP A 284 -2.82 1.18 16.34
CA ASP A 284 -1.60 0.91 17.09
C ASP A 284 -1.80 1.13 18.59
N ALA A 285 -2.50 2.21 18.97
CA ALA A 285 -2.90 2.47 20.35
C ALA A 285 -3.81 1.36 20.91
N LEU A 286 -4.78 0.87 20.13
CA LEU A 286 -5.65 -0.23 20.55
C LEU A 286 -4.89 -1.56 20.69
N GLN A 287 -3.97 -1.86 19.77
CA GLN A 287 -3.09 -3.02 19.90
C GLN A 287 -2.20 -2.93 21.14
N GLN A 288 -1.68 -1.74 21.45
CA GLN A 288 -0.90 -1.50 22.66
C GLN A 288 -1.75 -1.63 23.94
N ALA A 289 -2.97 -1.11 23.95
CA ALA A 289 -3.91 -1.32 25.04
C ALA A 289 -4.21 -2.82 25.23
N GLY A 290 -4.38 -3.59 24.14
CA GLY A 290 -4.51 -5.04 24.19
C GLY A 290 -3.33 -5.73 24.86
N ARG A 291 -2.10 -5.32 24.55
CA ARG A 291 -0.88 -5.82 25.22
C ARG A 291 -0.89 -5.51 26.73
N LEU A 292 -1.30 -4.31 27.12
CA LEU A 292 -1.45 -3.95 28.55
C LEU A 292 -2.50 -4.79 29.29
N MET A 293 -3.43 -5.39 28.56
CA MET A 293 -4.44 -6.31 29.08
C MET A 293 -3.99 -7.79 29.07
N GLY A 294 -2.75 -8.08 28.66
CA GLY A 294 -2.18 -9.44 28.61
C GLY A 294 -2.64 -10.29 27.43
N MET A 295 -2.98 -9.65 26.30
CA MET A 295 -3.59 -10.34 25.15
C MET A 295 -2.59 -10.92 24.14
N ASP A 296 -1.30 -10.71 24.36
CA ASP A 296 -0.19 -11.30 23.61
C ASP A 296 0.13 -12.75 24.03
N GLU A 297 -0.44 -13.22 25.14
CA GLU A 297 -0.36 -14.62 25.56
C GLU A 297 -1.37 -15.49 24.78
N LEU A 298 -0.87 -16.51 24.06
CA LEU A 298 -1.66 -17.46 23.27
C LEU A 298 -2.85 -18.02 24.10
N GLY A 299 -4.08 -17.66 23.71
CA GLY A 299 -5.30 -18.29 24.23
C GLY A 299 -6.31 -17.36 24.92
N HIS A 300 -6.05 -16.05 25.04
CA HIS A 300 -7.00 -15.10 25.64
C HIS A 300 -8.02 -14.55 24.62
N CYS A 301 -9.03 -15.37 24.30
CA CYS A 301 -10.22 -14.90 23.59
C CYS A 301 -11.08 -14.03 24.53
N ASN A 302 -11.42 -12.80 24.10
CA ASN A 302 -12.39 -11.94 24.77
C ASN A 302 -13.03 -10.97 23.75
N GLN A 303 -13.95 -10.13 24.21
CA GLN A 303 -14.69 -9.23 23.32
C GLN A 303 -13.80 -8.13 22.71
N TYR A 304 -12.72 -7.75 23.39
CA TYR A 304 -11.71 -6.84 22.85
C TYR A 304 -10.86 -7.52 21.77
N SER A 305 -10.54 -8.82 21.91
CA SER A 305 -9.78 -9.56 20.89
C SER A 305 -10.57 -9.66 19.60
N HIS A 306 -11.87 -9.96 19.69
CA HIS A 306 -12.77 -9.97 18.54
C HIS A 306 -12.84 -8.59 17.86
N LEU A 307 -12.84 -7.51 18.64
CA LEU A 307 -12.81 -6.16 18.10
C LEU A 307 -11.50 -5.92 17.35
N LEU A 308 -10.35 -6.21 17.95
CA LEU A 308 -9.04 -6.02 17.30
C LEU A 308 -8.93 -6.82 16.00
N GLU A 309 -9.31 -8.10 16.01
CA GLU A 309 -9.32 -8.95 14.81
C GLU A 309 -10.18 -8.35 13.69
N TYR A 310 -11.40 -7.92 14.03
CA TYR A 310 -12.28 -7.26 13.05
C TYR A 310 -11.70 -5.95 12.52
N LEU A 311 -11.10 -5.12 13.38
CA LEU A 311 -10.55 -3.83 12.96
C LEU A 311 -9.35 -4.03 12.02
N ASP A 312 -8.48 -5.00 12.30
CA ASP A 312 -7.38 -5.38 11.41
C ASP A 312 -7.91 -5.85 10.04
N GLU A 313 -8.95 -6.70 10.02
CA GLU A 313 -9.60 -7.14 8.78
C GLU A 313 -10.27 -5.98 8.02
N ALA A 314 -10.93 -5.06 8.73
CA ALA A 314 -11.65 -3.93 8.14
C ALA A 314 -10.69 -2.90 7.51
N VAL A 315 -9.51 -2.72 8.10
CA VAL A 315 -8.46 -1.83 7.61
C VAL A 315 -7.68 -2.47 6.47
N ALA A 316 -7.43 -3.78 6.54
CA ALA A 316 -6.88 -4.55 5.42
C ALA A 316 -7.81 -4.60 4.19
N GLY A 317 -9.09 -4.22 4.37
CA GLY A 317 -10.10 -4.25 3.31
C GLY A 317 -10.69 -5.63 3.05
N VAL A 318 -10.50 -6.56 3.99
CA VAL A 318 -11.05 -7.92 3.97
C VAL A 318 -12.48 -7.91 4.52
N ALA A 319 -12.73 -7.12 5.56
CA ALA A 319 -14.07 -6.85 6.07
C ALA A 319 -14.58 -5.49 5.60
N LYS A 320 -15.88 -5.40 5.24
CA LYS A 320 -16.52 -4.09 5.06
C LYS A 320 -16.81 -3.50 6.44
N PRO A 321 -16.51 -2.22 6.71
CA PRO A 321 -17.00 -1.56 7.91
C PRO A 321 -18.51 -1.76 8.00
N ALA A 322 -19.01 -2.31 9.11
CA ALA A 322 -20.43 -2.61 9.31
C ALA A 322 -21.36 -1.40 9.06
N ALA A 323 -20.83 -0.19 9.18
CA ALA A 323 -21.51 1.07 8.81
C ALA A 323 -21.84 1.21 7.31
N LEU A 324 -21.31 0.37 6.42
CA LEU A 324 -21.57 0.42 4.97
C LEU A 324 -22.86 -0.31 4.54
N SER A 325 -23.72 -0.70 5.48
CA SER A 325 -25.00 -1.39 5.18
C SER A 325 -26.25 -0.61 5.58
N GLY A 326 -26.13 0.68 5.95
CA GLY A 326 -27.24 1.45 6.51
C GLY A 326 -27.22 2.96 6.31
N VAL A 327 -26.56 3.46 5.26
CA VAL A 327 -26.85 4.82 4.72
C VAL A 327 -27.22 4.69 3.25
#